data_AF-A0A662VEQ9-F1
#
_entry.id   AF-A0A662VEQ9-F1
#
_cell.length_a   1.000
_cell.length_b   1.000
_cell.length_c   1.000
_cell.angle_alpha   90.00
_cell.angle_beta   90.00
_cell.angle_gamma   90.00
#
_symmetry.space_group_name_H-M   'P 1'
#
loop_
_entity.id
_entity.type
_entity.pdbx_description
1 polymer ?
#
loop_
_entity_poly.entity_id
_entity_poly.type
_entity_poly.pdbx_seq_one_letter_code
_entity_poly.pdbx_strand_id
1 'polypeptide(L)'
;MFIYSSFDDRLFKVNLRIWNILQSKENIKKLIESVIGYEVYDIHIGAEFRSRDALAIEIWVNTKHYVSSVILIETSRPLDTITLQAIVDSIDEEYKRLWGIMLDLGRLRLGTLEFLEDLRERAEELNEDIEYLTSTNIWALRKVLRKKNPKPWQVILVVCVKNSCSIYIVPRQLAKMLIEELRDLILTKSLSILPAPQVRNSKSQ
;
A
#
# COMPACT_ATOMS: atom_id res chain seq x y z
N MET A 1 -14.34 14.62 -9.93
CA MET A 1 -13.79 13.30 -9.54
C MET A 1 -14.90 12.27 -9.58
N PHE A 2 -14.56 10.99 -9.70
CA PHE A 2 -15.45 9.85 -9.53
C PHE A 2 -15.03 9.03 -8.30
N ILE A 3 -15.98 8.34 -7.69
CA ILE A 3 -15.74 7.40 -6.59
C ILE A 3 -16.37 6.09 -7.00
N TYR A 4 -15.56 5.06 -7.17
CA TYR A 4 -16.05 3.69 -7.32
C TYR A 4 -16.12 3.04 -5.94
N SER A 5 -17.23 2.40 -5.62
CA SER A 5 -17.47 1.75 -4.33
C SER A 5 -17.62 0.25 -4.50
N SER A 6 -16.72 -0.51 -3.90
CA SER A 6 -16.76 -1.98 -3.89
C SER A 6 -17.80 -2.53 -2.90
N PHE A 7 -18.51 -1.67 -2.15
CA PHE A 7 -19.61 -2.08 -1.26
C PHE A 7 -20.87 -2.48 -2.04
N ASP A 8 -21.15 -1.75 -3.10
CA ASP A 8 -22.40 -1.82 -3.85
C ASP A 8 -22.19 -1.85 -5.37
N ASP A 9 -20.93 -1.90 -5.81
CA ASP A 9 -20.51 -1.88 -7.22
C ASP A 9 -21.06 -0.66 -7.97
N ARG A 10 -20.89 0.52 -7.37
CA ARG A 10 -21.44 1.79 -7.90
C ARG A 10 -20.36 2.83 -8.14
N LEU A 11 -20.61 3.63 -9.17
CA LEU A 11 -19.80 4.78 -9.54
C LEU A 11 -20.56 6.08 -9.23
N PHE A 12 -19.95 6.91 -8.39
CA PHE A 12 -20.49 8.20 -7.98
C PHE A 12 -19.68 9.33 -8.60
N LYS A 13 -20.35 10.39 -9.07
CA LYS A 13 -19.68 11.60 -9.56
C LYS A 13 -19.72 12.67 -8.48
N VAL A 14 -18.55 13.20 -8.13
CA VAL A 14 -18.41 14.22 -7.07
C VAL A 14 -17.66 15.44 -7.61
N ASN A 15 -18.16 16.63 -7.27
CA ASN A 15 -17.54 17.90 -7.66
C ASN A 15 -16.43 18.33 -6.68
N LEU A 16 -15.41 17.48 -6.55
CA LEU A 16 -14.20 17.71 -5.75
C LEU A 16 -12.97 17.24 -6.55
N ARG A 17 -11.78 17.67 -6.10
CA ARG A 17 -10.48 17.18 -6.58
C ARG A 17 -9.85 16.29 -5.52
N ILE A 18 -9.11 15.26 -5.93
CA ILE A 18 -8.46 14.29 -5.02
C ILE A 18 -7.56 15.02 -4.02
N TRP A 19 -6.72 15.95 -4.49
CA TRP A 19 -5.75 16.68 -3.66
C TRP A 19 -6.37 17.49 -2.53
N ASN A 20 -7.63 17.92 -2.68
CA ASN A 20 -8.34 18.66 -1.63
C ASN A 20 -8.72 17.74 -0.47
N ILE A 21 -8.89 16.45 -0.73
CA ILE A 21 -9.42 15.47 0.24
C ILE A 21 -8.27 14.74 0.94
N LEU A 22 -7.16 14.48 0.24
CA LEU A 22 -5.99 13.79 0.79
C LEU A 22 -5.24 14.57 1.89
N GLN A 23 -5.68 15.77 2.24
CA GLN A 23 -5.05 16.59 3.29
C GLN A 23 -5.19 15.98 4.70
N SER A 24 -6.21 15.17 4.95
CA SER A 24 -6.36 14.46 6.21
C SER A 24 -7.22 13.20 6.04
N LYS A 25 -6.92 12.16 6.84
CA LYS A 25 -7.76 10.95 6.88
C LYS A 25 -9.21 11.27 7.22
N GLU A 26 -9.43 12.24 8.10
CA GLU A 26 -10.78 12.65 8.51
C GLU A 26 -11.61 13.23 7.35
N ASN A 27 -10.99 14.00 6.45
CA ASN A 27 -11.67 14.50 5.26
C ASN A 27 -12.03 13.37 4.29
N ILE A 28 -11.14 12.39 4.11
CA ILE A 28 -11.41 11.20 3.30
C ILE A 28 -12.56 10.40 3.92
N LYS A 29 -12.54 10.16 5.24
CA LYS A 29 -13.60 9.45 5.96
C LYS A 29 -14.96 10.09 5.74
N LYS A 30 -15.10 11.39 6.02
CA LYS A 30 -16.37 12.12 5.85
C LYS A 30 -16.92 12.04 4.42
N LEU A 31 -16.04 12.16 3.43
CA LEU A 31 -16.44 12.02 2.03
C LEU A 31 -16.96 10.61 1.76
N ILE A 32 -16.23 9.57 2.19
CA ILE A 32 -16.62 8.18 1.99
C ILE A 32 -17.94 7.89 2.68
N GLU A 33 -18.11 8.27 3.94
CA GLU A 33 -19.36 8.13 4.70
C GLU A 33 -20.54 8.75 3.96
N SER A 34 -20.36 9.94 3.36
CA SER A 34 -21.40 10.62 2.58
C SER A 34 -21.81 9.86 1.31
N VAL A 35 -20.95 8.97 0.80
CA VAL A 35 -21.17 8.20 -0.43
C VAL A 35 -21.73 6.82 -0.12
N ILE A 36 -21.11 6.12 0.84
CA ILE A 36 -21.48 4.73 1.17
C ILE A 36 -22.66 4.66 2.14
N GLY A 37 -22.90 5.71 2.93
CA GLY A 37 -24.02 5.76 3.89
C GLY A 37 -23.81 4.94 5.18
N TYR A 38 -22.56 4.62 5.51
CA TYR A 38 -22.18 3.86 6.71
C TYR A 38 -21.17 4.63 7.54
N GLU A 39 -21.20 4.44 8.85
CA GLU A 39 -20.14 4.93 9.75
C GLU A 39 -18.81 4.24 9.44
N VAL A 40 -17.76 5.05 9.27
CA VAL A 40 -16.41 4.60 8.97
C VAL A 40 -15.56 4.75 10.22
N TYR A 41 -15.04 3.63 10.74
CA TYR A 41 -14.16 3.67 11.91
C TYR A 41 -12.75 4.07 11.54
N ASP A 42 -12.22 3.48 10.47
CA ASP A 42 -10.86 3.73 10.04
C ASP A 42 -10.74 3.60 8.53
N ILE A 43 -9.69 4.21 8.00
CA ILE A 43 -9.31 4.10 6.60
C ILE A 43 -7.81 3.91 6.44
N HIS A 44 -7.45 3.21 5.38
CA HIS A 44 -6.06 3.00 5.01
C HIS A 44 -5.88 3.29 3.53
N ILE A 45 -4.81 4.01 3.19
CA ILE A 45 -4.48 4.27 1.78
C ILE A 45 -3.81 3.02 1.21
N GLY A 46 -4.44 2.46 0.18
CA GLY A 46 -4.00 1.28 -0.52
C GLY A 46 -3.10 1.62 -1.70
N ALA A 47 -3.38 0.98 -2.82
CA ALA A 47 -2.68 1.16 -4.07
C ALA A 47 -3.04 2.48 -4.78
N GLU A 48 -2.12 2.95 -5.63
CA GLU A 48 -2.33 4.11 -6.49
C GLU A 48 -2.00 3.75 -7.94
N PHE A 49 -2.88 4.14 -8.84
CA PHE A 49 -2.63 4.15 -10.26
C PHE A 49 -2.45 5.59 -10.74
N ARG A 50 -1.38 5.83 -11.50
CA ARG A 50 -1.12 7.12 -12.13
C ARG A 50 -0.77 6.94 -13.60
N SER A 51 -1.46 7.67 -14.45
CA SER A 51 -1.18 7.82 -15.88
C SER A 51 -1.18 9.30 -16.25
N ARG A 52 -0.94 9.61 -17.53
CA ARG A 52 -1.00 10.99 -18.04
C ARG A 52 -2.38 11.63 -17.85
N ASP A 53 -3.44 10.83 -17.97
CA ASP A 53 -4.81 11.34 -18.06
C ASP A 53 -5.68 10.97 -16.85
N ALA A 54 -5.17 10.12 -15.96
CA ALA A 54 -5.91 9.65 -14.79
C ALA A 54 -5.01 9.40 -13.58
N LEU A 55 -5.53 9.75 -12.41
CA LEU A 55 -5.04 9.39 -11.08
C LEU A 55 -6.15 8.62 -10.39
N ALA A 56 -5.82 7.46 -9.83
CA ALA A 56 -6.72 6.69 -9.00
C ALA A 56 -6.03 6.25 -7.71
N ILE A 57 -6.73 6.38 -6.59
CA ILE A 57 -6.23 6.00 -5.26
C ILE A 57 -7.26 5.09 -4.62
N GLU A 58 -6.86 3.88 -4.29
CA GLU A 58 -7.70 2.98 -3.51
C GLU A 58 -7.60 3.33 -2.02
N ILE A 59 -8.76 3.45 -1.39
CA ILE A 59 -8.91 3.63 0.05
C ILE A 59 -9.61 2.41 0.60
N TRP A 60 -8.96 1.72 1.52
CA TRP A 60 -9.57 0.64 2.29
C TRP A 60 -10.33 1.23 3.46
N VAL A 61 -11.58 0.81 3.60
CA VAL A 61 -12.56 1.37 4.51
C VAL A 61 -12.97 0.30 5.49
N ASN A 62 -12.73 0.56 6.77
CA ASN A 62 -13.11 -0.32 7.86
C ASN A 62 -14.38 0.21 8.53
N THR A 63 -15.47 -0.57 8.43
CA THR A 63 -16.71 -0.29 9.14
C THR A 63 -16.91 -1.32 10.24
N LYS A 64 -18.03 -1.23 10.96
CA LYS A 64 -18.40 -2.22 11.98
C LYS A 64 -18.53 -3.65 11.44
N HIS A 65 -18.92 -3.78 10.18
CA HIS A 65 -19.41 -5.05 9.64
C HIS A 65 -18.48 -5.64 8.59
N TYR A 66 -17.70 -4.80 7.91
CA TYR A 66 -16.94 -5.21 6.76
C TYR A 66 -15.73 -4.31 6.53
N VAL A 67 -14.77 -4.87 5.82
CA VAL A 67 -13.65 -4.16 5.21
C VAL A 67 -13.85 -4.26 3.70
N SER A 68 -13.99 -3.13 3.02
CA SER A 68 -14.01 -3.07 1.55
C SER A 68 -13.26 -1.83 1.09
N SER A 69 -13.14 -1.66 -0.22
CA SER A 69 -12.46 -0.53 -0.80
C SER A 69 -13.38 0.44 -1.52
N VAL A 70 -12.93 1.68 -1.61
CA VAL A 70 -13.41 2.66 -2.58
C VAL A 70 -12.23 3.16 -3.39
N ILE A 71 -12.44 3.49 -4.66
CA ILE A 71 -11.40 4.04 -5.52
C ILE A 71 -11.78 5.48 -5.86
N LEU A 72 -10.95 6.43 -5.44
CA LEU A 72 -11.06 7.84 -5.82
C LEU A 72 -10.40 8.01 -7.19
N ILE A 73 -11.14 8.46 -8.20
CA ILE A 73 -10.68 8.54 -9.60
C ILE A 73 -10.81 9.97 -10.11
N GLU A 74 -9.68 10.57 -10.49
CA GLU A 74 -9.63 11.84 -11.20
C GLU A 74 -9.10 11.59 -12.60
N THR A 75 -9.90 11.91 -13.62
CA THR A 75 -9.56 11.67 -15.03
C THR A 75 -10.00 12.83 -15.91
N SER A 76 -9.19 13.15 -16.92
CA SER A 76 -9.53 14.13 -17.96
C SER A 76 -10.39 13.53 -19.08
N ARG A 77 -10.49 12.20 -19.13
CA ARG A 77 -11.29 11.45 -20.12
C ARG A 77 -12.63 11.01 -19.52
N PRO A 78 -13.65 10.77 -20.36
CA PRO A 78 -14.86 10.08 -19.91
C PRO A 78 -14.49 8.76 -19.22
N LEU A 79 -15.04 8.51 -18.04
CA LEU A 79 -14.85 7.26 -17.31
C LEU A 79 -15.95 6.29 -17.73
N ASP A 80 -15.61 5.39 -18.65
CA ASP A 80 -16.45 4.26 -19.03
C ASP A 80 -16.02 2.98 -18.27
N THR A 81 -16.75 1.89 -18.49
CA THR A 81 -16.50 0.60 -17.83
C THR A 81 -15.14 0.00 -18.20
N ILE A 82 -14.69 0.20 -19.43
CA ILE A 82 -13.38 -0.28 -19.91
C ILE A 82 -12.26 0.44 -19.17
N THR A 83 -12.34 1.77 -19.07
CA THR A 83 -11.36 2.60 -18.37
C THR A 83 -11.36 2.29 -16.88
N LEU A 84 -12.54 2.10 -16.27
CA LEU A 84 -12.66 1.71 -14.87
C LEU A 84 -12.00 0.35 -14.62
N GLN A 85 -12.26 -0.66 -15.46
CA GLN A 85 -11.65 -1.97 -15.31
C GLN A 85 -10.12 -1.89 -15.45
N ALA A 86 -9.60 -1.12 -16.41
CA ALA A 86 -8.17 -0.94 -16.56
C ALA A 86 -7.50 -0.30 -15.33
N ILE A 87 -8.20 0.62 -14.65
CA ILE A 87 -7.76 1.22 -13.39
C ILE A 87 -7.71 0.15 -12.28
N VAL A 88 -8.77 -0.63 -12.13
CA VAL A 88 -8.88 -1.71 -11.14
C VAL A 88 -7.78 -2.76 -11.36
N ASP A 89 -7.59 -3.22 -12.59
CA ASP A 89 -6.55 -4.19 -12.95
C ASP A 89 -5.15 -3.65 -12.64
N SER A 90 -4.92 -2.35 -12.86
CA SER A 90 -3.63 -1.70 -12.57
C SER A 90 -3.36 -1.61 -11.07
N ILE A 91 -4.39 -1.36 -10.27
CA ILE A 91 -4.33 -1.40 -8.80
C ILE A 91 -3.98 -2.82 -8.32
N ASP A 92 -4.64 -3.85 -8.88
CA ASP A 92 -4.35 -5.26 -8.59
C ASP A 92 -2.92 -5.66 -8.96
N GLU A 93 -2.42 -5.16 -10.08
CA GLU A 93 -1.02 -5.34 -10.47
C GLU A 93 -0.05 -4.68 -9.49
N GLU A 94 -0.38 -3.51 -8.95
CA GLU A 94 0.47 -2.85 -7.96
C GLU A 94 0.61 -3.71 -6.70
N TYR A 95 -0.49 -4.29 -6.21
CA TYR A 95 -0.46 -5.21 -5.08
C TYR A 95 0.43 -6.43 -5.31
N LYS A 96 0.41 -6.96 -6.54
CA LYS A 96 1.27 -8.10 -6.93
C LYS A 96 2.74 -7.68 -7.03
N ARG A 97 3.03 -6.47 -7.52
CA ARG A 97 4.40 -5.97 -7.72
C ARG A 97 5.06 -5.54 -6.41
N LEU A 98 4.32 -4.87 -5.54
CA LEU A 98 4.80 -4.35 -4.26
C LEU A 98 4.15 -5.13 -3.11
N TRP A 99 4.67 -6.32 -2.83
CA TRP A 99 4.23 -7.12 -1.68
C TRP A 99 5.13 -6.93 -0.46
N GLY A 100 6.42 -6.68 -0.72
CA GLY A 100 7.39 -6.33 0.29
C GLY A 100 8.55 -5.52 -0.27
N ILE A 101 9.37 -5.01 0.64
CA ILE A 101 10.66 -4.38 0.36
C ILE A 101 11.70 -4.99 1.28
N MET A 102 12.92 -5.16 0.78
CA MET A 102 14.07 -5.61 1.55
C MET A 102 15.18 -4.58 1.47
N LEU A 103 15.66 -4.16 2.64
CA LEU A 103 16.74 -3.19 2.82
C LEU A 103 17.93 -3.84 3.49
N ASP A 104 19.11 -3.69 2.89
CA ASP A 104 20.39 -4.03 3.51
C ASP A 104 21.00 -2.75 4.11
N LEU A 105 20.68 -2.49 5.39
CA LEU A 105 21.19 -1.30 6.09
C LEU A 105 22.71 -1.35 6.29
N GLY A 106 23.30 -2.55 6.29
CA GLY A 106 24.75 -2.71 6.37
C GLY A 106 25.47 -2.03 5.21
N ARG A 107 24.83 -1.92 4.05
CA ARG A 107 25.35 -1.19 2.88
C ARG A 107 25.06 0.30 2.91
N LEU A 108 23.98 0.71 3.56
CA LEU A 108 23.58 2.12 3.69
C LEU A 108 24.33 2.85 4.81
N ARG A 109 25.06 2.12 5.68
CA ARG A 109 25.72 2.67 6.88
C ARG A 109 24.76 3.43 7.81
N LEU A 110 23.48 3.10 7.75
CA LEU A 110 22.45 3.66 8.63
C LEU A 110 22.36 2.85 9.91
N GLY A 111 22.22 3.54 11.05
CA GLY A 111 21.86 2.91 12.31
C GLY A 111 20.47 2.29 12.18
N THR A 112 20.31 1.01 12.54
CA THR A 112 18.99 0.34 12.48
C THR A 112 17.98 1.00 13.40
N LEU A 113 18.44 1.52 14.54
CA LEU A 113 17.58 2.14 15.54
C LEU A 113 17.05 3.50 15.04
N GLU A 114 17.95 4.39 14.64
CA GLU A 114 17.63 5.69 14.01
C GLU A 114 16.70 5.53 12.80
N PHE A 115 17.02 4.60 11.89
CA PHE A 115 16.18 4.34 10.71
C PHE A 115 14.76 3.91 11.08
N LEU A 116 14.59 3.10 12.12
CA LEU A 116 13.26 2.65 12.55
C LEU A 116 12.51 3.72 13.33
N GLU A 117 13.20 4.59 14.05
CA GLU A 117 12.59 5.75 14.72
C GLU A 117 12.05 6.73 13.68
N ASP A 118 12.87 7.15 12.70
CA ASP A 118 12.43 8.02 11.59
C ASP A 118 11.22 7.43 10.86
N LEU A 119 11.23 6.11 10.63
CA LEU A 119 10.16 5.43 9.92
C LEU A 119 8.86 5.40 10.76
N ARG A 120 8.97 5.26 12.09
CA ARG A 120 7.82 5.31 13.01
C ARG A 120 7.21 6.69 13.08
N GLU A 121 8.02 7.74 13.20
CA GLU A 121 7.54 9.12 13.21
C GLU A 121 6.71 9.42 11.96
N ARG A 122 7.19 8.99 10.78
CA ARG A 122 6.45 9.14 9.53
C ARG A 122 5.20 8.27 9.44
N ALA A 123 5.17 7.10 10.07
CA ALA A 123 3.95 6.29 10.15
C ALA A 123 2.89 7.00 11.01
N GLU A 124 3.32 7.59 12.13
CA GLU A 124 2.46 8.37 13.03
C GLU A 124 1.88 9.60 12.33
N GLU A 125 2.65 10.31 11.50
CA GLU A 125 2.15 11.42 10.65
C GLU A 125 1.04 10.96 9.68
N LEU A 126 1.06 9.69 9.27
CA LEU A 126 0.03 9.08 8.44
C LEU A 126 -1.14 8.51 9.26
N ASN A 127 -1.13 8.66 10.59
CA ASN A 127 -2.01 7.96 11.53
C ASN A 127 -2.04 6.45 11.27
N GLU A 128 -0.86 5.84 11.16
CA GLU A 128 -0.66 4.40 10.97
C GLU A 128 0.49 3.91 11.86
N ASP A 129 0.58 2.60 12.04
CA ASP A 129 1.60 1.97 12.88
C ASP A 129 2.54 1.06 12.09
N ILE A 130 3.72 0.81 12.67
CA ILE A 130 4.67 -0.20 12.21
C ILE A 130 4.70 -1.37 13.18
N GLU A 131 4.37 -2.55 12.69
CA GLU A 131 4.35 -3.76 13.50
C GLU A 131 5.61 -4.59 13.28
N TYR A 132 6.35 -4.89 14.35
CA TYR A 132 7.40 -5.91 14.30
C TYR A 132 6.77 -7.30 14.30
N LEU A 133 7.12 -8.12 13.31
CA LEU A 133 6.61 -9.48 13.21
C LEU A 133 7.55 -10.52 13.81
N THR A 134 8.81 -10.52 13.38
CA THR A 134 9.80 -11.53 13.75
C THR A 134 11.18 -11.18 13.20
N SER A 135 12.22 -11.88 13.66
CA SER A 135 13.56 -11.84 13.09
C SER A 135 14.01 -13.23 12.68
N THR A 136 14.80 -13.32 11.62
CA THR A 136 15.31 -14.58 11.09
C THR A 136 16.67 -14.39 10.45
N ASN A 137 17.30 -15.50 10.08
CA ASN A 137 18.48 -15.47 9.24
C ASN A 137 18.07 -15.30 7.75
N ILE A 138 18.85 -14.56 6.96
CA ILE A 138 18.68 -14.42 5.51
C ILE A 138 18.41 -15.77 4.79
N TRP A 139 19.06 -16.86 5.20
CA TRP A 139 18.87 -18.20 4.61
C TRP A 139 17.46 -18.78 4.86
N ALA A 140 16.81 -18.39 5.95
CA ALA A 140 15.46 -18.84 6.32
C ALA A 140 14.36 -17.86 5.90
N LEU A 141 14.73 -16.65 5.47
CA LEU A 141 13.82 -15.54 5.15
C LEU A 141 12.70 -15.95 4.20
N ARG A 142 13.03 -16.61 3.09
CA ARG A 142 12.04 -17.04 2.08
C ARG A 142 10.96 -17.95 2.66
N LYS A 143 11.31 -18.84 3.59
CA LYS A 143 10.35 -19.76 4.25
C LYS A 143 9.44 -19.00 5.20
N VAL A 144 9.98 -18.00 5.92
CA VAL A 144 9.21 -17.15 6.83
C VAL A 144 8.24 -16.27 6.06
N LEU A 145 8.70 -15.60 5.00
CA LEU A 145 7.90 -14.70 4.17
C LEU A 145 6.70 -15.40 3.54
N ARG A 146 6.83 -16.66 3.08
CA ARG A 146 5.71 -17.43 2.52
C ARG A 146 4.53 -17.65 3.47
N LYS A 147 4.73 -17.50 4.78
CA LYS A 147 3.69 -17.64 5.80
C LYS A 147 3.02 -16.31 6.15
N LYS A 148 3.45 -15.21 5.54
CA LYS A 148 2.91 -13.88 5.80
C LYS A 148 1.92 -13.52 4.71
N ASN A 149 0.84 -12.85 5.11
CA ASN A 149 -0.17 -12.34 4.22
C ASN A 149 -0.51 -10.91 4.68
N PRO A 150 0.22 -9.89 4.19
CA PRO A 150 -0.07 -8.51 4.53
C PRO A 150 -1.48 -8.14 4.05
N LYS A 151 -2.18 -7.27 4.77
CA LYS A 151 -3.41 -6.66 4.25
C LYS A 151 -3.09 -5.81 3.01
N PRO A 152 -4.08 -5.50 2.15
CA PRO A 152 -3.83 -4.73 0.93
C PRO A 152 -3.08 -3.41 1.15
N TRP A 153 -3.45 -2.63 2.18
CA TRP A 153 -2.78 -1.39 2.56
C TRP A 153 -1.46 -1.56 3.32
N GLN A 154 -0.99 -2.80 3.47
CA GLN A 154 0.24 -3.14 4.17
C GLN A 154 1.29 -3.68 3.20
N VAL A 155 2.56 -3.48 3.55
CA VAL A 155 3.73 -4.00 2.84
C VAL A 155 4.68 -4.62 3.86
N ILE A 156 5.31 -5.72 3.51
CA ILE A 156 6.35 -6.31 4.35
C ILE A 156 7.64 -5.53 4.19
N LEU A 157 8.18 -4.98 5.28
CA LEU A 157 9.52 -4.42 5.29
C LEU A 157 10.48 -5.42 5.93
N VAL A 158 11.49 -5.83 5.18
CA VAL A 158 12.61 -6.65 5.67
C VAL A 158 13.84 -5.78 5.82
N VAL A 159 14.36 -5.68 7.04
CA VAL A 159 15.58 -4.94 7.36
C VAL A 159 16.68 -5.92 7.67
N CYS A 160 17.69 -6.02 6.82
CA CYS A 160 18.82 -6.93 6.97
C CYS A 160 20.10 -6.19 7.36
N VAL A 161 20.83 -6.78 8.32
CA VAL A 161 22.17 -6.40 8.73
C VAL A 161 23.01 -7.66 8.79
N LYS A 162 24.02 -7.76 7.91
CA LYS A 162 24.81 -8.99 7.72
C LYS A 162 23.86 -10.17 7.38
N ASN A 163 23.78 -11.17 8.25
CA ASN A 163 22.95 -12.36 8.05
C ASN A 163 21.63 -12.33 8.82
N SER A 164 21.40 -11.29 9.63
CA SER A 164 20.17 -11.14 10.42
C SER A 164 19.19 -10.25 9.67
N CYS A 165 17.93 -10.67 9.58
CA CYS A 165 16.85 -9.92 8.95
C CYS A 165 15.66 -9.81 9.89
N SER A 166 15.26 -8.58 10.20
CA SER A 166 14.07 -8.23 10.96
C SER A 166 12.93 -7.94 9.99
N ILE A 167 11.75 -8.46 10.29
CA ILE A 167 10.57 -8.38 9.42
C ILE A 167 9.50 -7.56 10.13
N TYR A 168 9.00 -6.55 9.43
CA TYR A 168 7.98 -5.62 9.87
C TYR A 168 6.81 -5.62 8.89
N ILE A 169 5.65 -5.18 9.37
CA ILE A 169 4.55 -4.70 8.54
C ILE A 169 4.55 -3.19 8.63
N VAL A 170 4.54 -2.54 7.47
CA VAL A 170 4.49 -1.10 7.33
C VAL A 170 3.31 -0.70 6.44
N PRO A 171 2.81 0.54 6.55
CA PRO A 171 1.83 1.08 5.62
C PRO A 171 2.38 1.10 4.20
N ARG A 172 1.53 0.78 3.22
CA ARG A 172 1.91 0.76 1.80
C ARG A 172 2.39 2.11 1.31
N GLN A 173 1.69 3.18 1.71
CA GLN A 173 2.07 4.55 1.37
C GLN A 173 3.48 4.87 1.88
N LEU A 174 3.79 4.51 3.12
CA LEU A 174 5.12 4.70 3.71
C LEU A 174 6.19 3.90 2.96
N ALA A 175 5.90 2.65 2.59
CA ALA A 175 6.82 1.84 1.77
C ALA A 175 7.10 2.48 0.40
N LYS A 176 6.10 3.10 -0.24
CA LYS A 176 6.27 3.82 -1.50
C LYS A 176 7.15 5.06 -1.34
N MET A 177 6.90 5.88 -0.31
CA MET A 177 7.74 7.04 0.02
C MET A 177 9.20 6.62 0.23
N LEU A 178 9.40 5.53 0.97
CA LEU A 178 10.73 4.98 1.20
C LEU A 178 11.40 4.49 -0.09
N ILE A 179 10.67 3.83 -0.98
CA ILE A 179 11.21 3.43 -2.30
C ILE A 179 11.61 4.66 -3.13
N GLU A 180 10.83 5.74 -3.08
CA GLU A 180 11.11 6.98 -3.81
C GLU A 180 12.33 7.70 -3.27
N GLU A 181 12.45 7.85 -1.95
CA GLU A 181 13.62 8.46 -1.29
C GLU A 181 14.89 7.64 -1.51
N LEU A 182 14.76 6.33 -1.47
CA LEU A 182 15.86 5.42 -1.71
C LEU A 182 16.04 5.14 -3.21
N ARG A 183 15.32 5.78 -4.13
CA ARG A 183 15.40 5.48 -5.57
C ARG A 183 16.80 5.71 -6.13
N ASP A 184 17.47 6.76 -5.70
CA ASP A 184 18.86 7.01 -6.08
C ASP A 184 19.82 5.97 -5.45
N LEU A 185 19.41 5.43 -4.31
CA LEU A 185 20.07 4.29 -3.66
C LEU A 185 19.66 2.93 -4.26
N ILE A 186 18.63 2.81 -5.11
CA ILE A 186 18.29 1.56 -5.85
C ILE A 186 19.36 1.26 -6.90
N LEU A 187 20.07 2.28 -7.39
CA LEU A 187 21.30 2.08 -8.18
C LEU A 187 22.40 1.42 -7.33
N THR A 188 22.31 1.52 -6.01
CA THR A 188 23.10 0.72 -5.06
C THR A 188 22.34 -0.56 -4.73
N LYS A 189 23.04 -1.68 -4.59
CA LYS A 189 22.47 -3.03 -4.39
C LYS A 189 21.83 -3.24 -3.00
N SER A 190 21.22 -2.21 -2.40
CA SER A 190 20.82 -2.15 -0.99
C SER A 190 19.30 -2.19 -0.78
N LEU A 191 18.51 -1.95 -1.84
CA LEU A 191 17.04 -2.07 -1.82
C LEU A 191 16.61 -3.11 -2.86
N SER A 192 15.69 -4.00 -2.48
CA SER A 192 15.05 -4.97 -3.36
C SER A 192 13.54 -4.95 -3.15
N ILE A 193 12.80 -4.83 -4.25
CA ILE A 193 11.33 -4.97 -4.24
C ILE A 193 11.00 -6.45 -4.27
N LEU A 194 10.13 -6.88 -3.36
CA LEU A 194 9.65 -8.26 -3.25
C LEU A 194 8.25 -8.34 -3.87
N PRO A 195 8.07 -9.04 -5.00
CA PRO A 195 6.75 -9.29 -5.54
C PRO A 195 6.00 -10.33 -4.69
N ALA A 196 4.67 -10.36 -4.84
CA ALA A 196 3.84 -11.34 -4.18
C ALA A 196 4.31 -12.77 -4.53
N PRO A 197 4.32 -13.70 -3.55
CA PRO A 197 4.67 -15.08 -3.82
C PRO A 197 3.77 -15.64 -4.92
N GLN A 198 4.36 -16.19 -5.99
CA GLN A 198 3.56 -16.90 -7.00
C GLN A 198 2.89 -18.09 -6.32
N VAL A 199 1.57 -18.07 -6.28
CA VAL A 199 0.77 -19.26 -5.96
C VAL A 199 1.04 -20.23 -7.10
N ARG A 200 1.80 -21.30 -6.84
CA ARG A 200 1.85 -22.42 -7.77
C ARG A 200 0.43 -22.96 -7.81
N ASN A 201 -0.30 -22.68 -8.88
CA ASN A 201 -1.47 -23.47 -9.23
C ASN A 201 -0.97 -24.91 -9.36
N SER A 202 -1.22 -25.72 -8.33
CA SER A 202 -1.29 -27.15 -8.49
C SER A 202 -2.39 -27.39 -9.52
N LYS A 203 -2.00 -27.49 -10.79
CA LYS A 203 -2.87 -28.04 -11.81
C LYS A 203 -3.32 -29.39 -11.27
N SER A 204 -4.62 -29.48 -11.00
CA SER A 204 -5.38 -30.70 -10.90
C SER A 204 -4.87 -31.69 -11.94
N GLN A 205 -4.41 -32.85 -11.44
CA GLN A 205 -4.22 -34.05 -12.26
C GLN A 205 -5.55 -34.47 -12.88
#